data_AF-A0A924NR85-F1
#
_entry.id   AF-A0A924NR85-F1
#
_cell.length_a   1.000
_cell.length_b   1.000
_cell.length_c   1.000
_cell.angle_alpha   90.00
_cell.angle_beta   90.00
_cell.angle_gamma   90.00
#
_symmetry.space_group_name_H-M   'P 1'
#
loop_
_entity.id
_entity.type
_entity.pdbx_description
1 polymer ?
#
loop_
_entity_poly.entity_id
_entity_poly.type
_entity_poly.pdbx_seq_one_letter_code
_entity_poly.pdbx_strand_id
1 'polypeptide(L)'
;MAGRLAGKTAIISGGATGAGGAASKLFAAEGARVAIFDINVAAGEALVAEIVQAGGEAAFFKADVSDRAQIEHALAGANARFGTVSVLFNHAGTIIVKPFLDTTDDDYDRLMDINVKSMFMVTRAVLPQMLAAGKGSIVCTASISSVAATPLEVLYCMTKGACAMLARAVAVEYRDRGIRCNAVCPGFIDTPHGQREIAALAQHGFEGTVEALAVQQGRLCQPEEVAKAALFLASDDASFVNGAHLFVDNCFTAA
;
A
#
# COMPACT_ATOMS: atom_id res chain seq x y z
N MET A 1 -10.34 13.07 16.66
CA MET A 1 -11.08 14.01 15.80
C MET A 1 -11.47 13.25 14.56
N ALA A 2 -12.75 13.22 14.19
CA ALA A 2 -13.18 12.68 12.91
C ALA A 2 -12.88 13.70 11.80
N GLY A 3 -12.59 13.23 10.59
CA GLY A 3 -12.43 14.09 9.41
C GLY A 3 -10.97 14.39 9.04
N ARG A 4 -10.01 13.52 9.39
CA ARG A 4 -8.58 13.74 9.10
C ARG A 4 -8.26 13.85 7.60
N LEU A 5 -9.16 13.38 6.75
CA LEU A 5 -9.07 13.47 5.29
C LEU A 5 -10.26 14.21 4.67
N ALA A 6 -11.00 15.00 5.45
CA ALA A 6 -12.17 15.74 4.97
C ALA A 6 -11.85 16.58 3.72
N GLY A 7 -12.64 16.38 2.66
CA GLY A 7 -12.49 17.07 1.39
C GLY A 7 -11.34 16.56 0.50
N LYS A 8 -10.53 15.61 0.97
CA LYS A 8 -9.47 14.99 0.16
C LYS A 8 -10.05 13.91 -0.75
N THR A 9 -9.40 13.72 -1.89
CA THR A 9 -9.63 12.59 -2.79
C THR A 9 -8.44 11.67 -2.67
N ALA A 10 -8.70 10.40 -2.32
CA ALA A 10 -7.68 9.40 -2.07
C ALA A 10 -7.78 8.27 -3.10
N ILE A 11 -6.67 7.94 -3.76
CA ILE A 11 -6.53 6.68 -4.51
C ILE A 11 -5.90 5.64 -3.60
N ILE A 12 -6.44 4.42 -3.62
CA ILE A 12 -5.85 3.26 -2.94
C ILE A 12 -5.68 2.14 -3.97
N SER A 13 -4.44 1.86 -4.35
CA SER A 13 -4.14 0.70 -5.21
C SER A 13 -4.12 -0.58 -4.38
N GLY A 14 -4.66 -1.69 -4.89
CA GLY A 14 -4.89 -2.89 -4.07
C GLY A 14 -5.90 -2.65 -2.95
N GLY A 15 -6.84 -1.72 -3.17
CA GLY A 15 -7.72 -1.19 -2.13
C GLY A 15 -8.97 -2.02 -1.85
N ALA A 16 -9.15 -3.19 -2.49
CA ALA A 16 -10.38 -3.98 -2.35
C ALA A 16 -10.37 -4.95 -1.16
N THR A 17 -9.20 -5.37 -0.68
CA THR A 17 -9.07 -6.41 0.38
C THR A 17 -7.90 -6.13 1.32
N GLY A 18 -7.80 -6.90 2.41
CA GLY A 18 -6.68 -6.80 3.35
C GLY A 18 -6.47 -5.40 3.92
N ALA A 19 -5.21 -4.98 4.07
CA ALA A 19 -4.87 -3.66 4.60
C ALA A 19 -5.30 -2.51 3.67
N GLY A 20 -5.26 -2.70 2.35
CA GLY A 20 -5.81 -1.74 1.38
C GLY A 20 -7.31 -1.54 1.56
N GLY A 21 -8.08 -2.63 1.72
CA GLY A 21 -9.51 -2.59 2.01
C GLY A 21 -9.83 -1.92 3.35
N ALA A 22 -9.07 -2.24 4.40
CA ALA A 22 -9.19 -1.57 5.70
C ALA A 22 -8.90 -0.06 5.59
N ALA A 23 -7.89 0.32 4.81
CA ALA A 23 -7.58 1.73 4.52
C ALA A 23 -8.70 2.40 3.73
N SER A 24 -9.31 1.75 2.73
CA SER A 24 -10.46 2.29 1.99
C SER A 24 -11.63 2.63 2.90
N LYS A 25 -12.00 1.71 3.80
CA LYS A 25 -13.06 1.96 4.80
C LYS A 25 -12.70 3.12 5.72
N LEU A 26 -11.50 3.08 6.29
CA LEU A 26 -11.06 4.06 7.26
C LEU A 26 -10.92 5.46 6.65
N PHE A 27 -10.36 5.57 5.44
CA PHE A 27 -10.16 6.85 4.77
C PHE A 27 -11.51 7.49 4.42
N ALA A 28 -12.48 6.69 3.97
CA ALA A 28 -13.84 7.17 3.71
C ALA A 28 -14.54 7.62 5.01
N ALA A 29 -14.40 6.86 6.10
CA ALA A 29 -14.92 7.25 7.42
C ALA A 29 -14.28 8.54 7.95
N GLU A 30 -13.06 8.86 7.52
CA GLU A 30 -12.34 10.10 7.82
C GLU A 30 -12.60 11.23 6.81
N GLY A 31 -13.64 11.09 5.97
CA GLY A 31 -14.16 12.13 5.09
C GLY A 31 -13.46 12.23 3.72
N ALA A 32 -12.65 11.23 3.34
CA ALA A 32 -12.09 11.17 2.00
C ALA A 32 -13.12 10.65 0.98
N ARG A 33 -12.99 11.13 -0.25
CA ARG A 33 -13.57 10.49 -1.44
C ARG A 33 -12.59 9.43 -1.93
N VAL A 34 -12.95 8.15 -1.85
CA VAL A 34 -12.01 7.05 -2.06
C VAL A 34 -12.20 6.41 -3.45
N ALA A 35 -11.15 6.44 -4.27
CA ALA A 35 -11.05 5.69 -5.52
C ALA A 35 -10.25 4.41 -5.27
N ILE A 36 -10.91 3.25 -5.39
CA ILE A 36 -10.30 1.93 -5.19
C ILE A 36 -9.82 1.40 -6.54
N PHE A 37 -8.51 1.22 -6.69
CA PHE A 37 -7.91 0.60 -7.87
C PHE A 37 -7.56 -0.83 -7.52
N ASP A 38 -8.22 -1.80 -8.14
CA ASP A 38 -7.96 -3.21 -7.89
C ASP A 38 -8.34 -4.06 -9.12
N ILE A 39 -7.82 -5.28 -9.18
CA ILE A 39 -8.20 -6.27 -10.19
C ILE A 39 -9.43 -7.08 -9.75
N ASN A 40 -9.68 -7.18 -8.44
CA ASN A 40 -10.79 -7.95 -7.88
C ASN A 40 -12.09 -7.14 -7.88
N VAL A 41 -12.82 -7.24 -8.99
CA VAL A 41 -14.09 -6.52 -9.23
C VAL A 41 -15.12 -6.82 -8.13
N ALA A 42 -15.36 -8.10 -7.84
CA ALA A 42 -16.39 -8.50 -6.89
C ALA A 42 -16.12 -7.96 -5.48
N ALA A 43 -14.87 -8.08 -4.99
CA ALA A 43 -14.50 -7.55 -3.68
C ALA A 43 -14.54 -6.00 -3.67
N GLY A 44 -14.09 -5.36 -4.74
CA GLY A 44 -14.08 -3.90 -4.86
C GLY A 44 -15.48 -3.30 -4.85
N GLU A 45 -16.41 -3.87 -5.62
CA GLU A 45 -17.81 -3.42 -5.67
C GLU A 45 -18.54 -3.65 -4.34
N ALA A 46 -18.33 -4.81 -3.70
CA ALA A 46 -18.88 -5.10 -2.38
C ALA A 46 -18.37 -4.08 -1.34
N LEU A 47 -17.07 -3.78 -1.35
CA LEU A 47 -16.46 -2.81 -0.45
C LEU A 47 -17.01 -1.39 -0.66
N VAL A 48 -17.21 -0.97 -1.91
CA VAL A 48 -17.85 0.33 -2.22
C VAL A 48 -19.26 0.38 -1.63
N ALA A 49 -20.05 -0.69 -1.80
CA ALA A 49 -21.40 -0.74 -1.25
C ALA A 49 -21.40 -0.61 0.29
N GLU A 50 -20.49 -1.30 0.97
CA GLU A 50 -20.31 -1.18 2.43
C GLU A 50 -19.95 0.26 2.85
N ILE A 51 -19.01 0.90 2.16
CA ILE A 51 -18.59 2.28 2.45
C ILE A 51 -19.77 3.26 2.27
N VAL A 52 -20.52 3.12 1.17
CA VAL A 52 -21.67 3.99 0.88
C VAL A 52 -22.80 3.77 1.89
N GLN A 53 -23.07 2.53 2.30
CA GLN A 53 -24.04 2.22 3.35
C GLN A 53 -23.64 2.83 4.70
N ALA A 54 -22.35 2.93 4.99
CA ALA A 54 -21.82 3.61 6.17
C ALA A 54 -21.78 5.15 6.06
N GLY A 55 -22.27 5.72 4.94
CA GLY A 55 -22.32 7.17 4.70
C GLY A 55 -21.04 7.79 4.14
N GLY A 56 -20.06 6.97 3.74
CA GLY A 56 -18.83 7.42 3.09
C GLY A 56 -18.97 7.54 1.56
N GLU A 57 -17.95 8.09 0.92
CA GLU A 57 -17.87 8.20 -0.54
C GLU A 57 -16.76 7.31 -1.10
N ALA A 58 -17.14 6.34 -1.94
CA ALA A 58 -16.17 5.52 -2.66
C ALA A 58 -16.64 5.17 -4.08
N ALA A 59 -15.69 4.87 -4.96
CA ALA A 59 -15.94 4.29 -6.28
C ALA A 59 -14.83 3.30 -6.64
N PHE A 60 -15.22 2.23 -7.34
CA PHE A 60 -14.32 1.17 -7.79
C PHE A 60 -13.89 1.41 -9.24
N PHE A 61 -12.60 1.22 -9.52
CA PHE A 61 -12.04 1.25 -10.86
C PHE A 61 -11.19 0.00 -11.06
N LYS A 62 -11.61 -0.87 -11.98
CA LYS A 62 -10.82 -2.05 -12.33
C LYS A 62 -9.50 -1.61 -12.97
N ALA A 63 -8.37 -1.94 -12.35
CA ALA A 63 -7.05 -1.68 -12.92
C ALA A 63 -6.03 -2.70 -12.43
N ASP A 64 -5.35 -3.34 -13.37
CA ASP A 64 -4.06 -3.96 -13.11
C ASP A 64 -2.98 -2.86 -13.07
N VAL A 65 -2.37 -2.67 -11.91
CA VAL A 65 -1.35 -1.63 -11.72
C VAL A 65 -0.01 -1.93 -12.40
N SER A 66 0.18 -3.13 -12.95
CA SER A 66 1.31 -3.43 -13.84
C SER A 66 1.08 -2.92 -15.27
N ASP A 67 -0.16 -2.56 -15.63
CA ASP A 67 -0.56 -2.05 -16.94
C ASP A 67 -0.78 -0.52 -16.91
N ARG A 68 0.05 0.20 -17.65
CA ARG A 68 -0.02 1.67 -17.73
C ARG A 68 -1.37 2.18 -18.24
N ALA A 69 -1.91 1.57 -19.29
CA ALA A 69 -3.14 2.05 -19.91
C ALA A 69 -4.33 1.90 -18.94
N GLN A 70 -4.34 0.81 -18.17
CA GLN A 70 -5.36 0.61 -17.13
C GLN A 70 -5.23 1.62 -15.99
N ILE A 71 -4.01 1.94 -15.54
CA ILE A 71 -3.78 3.00 -14.54
C ILE A 71 -4.29 4.36 -15.04
N GLU A 72 -3.94 4.74 -16.27
CA GLU A 72 -4.35 6.02 -16.86
C GLU A 72 -5.88 6.10 -17.01
N HIS A 73 -6.51 5.02 -17.45
CA HIS A 73 -7.97 4.94 -17.57
C HIS A 73 -8.66 5.07 -16.21
N ALA A 74 -8.20 4.32 -15.19
CA ALA A 74 -8.74 4.40 -13.83
C ALA A 74 -8.53 5.78 -13.21
N LEU A 75 -7.38 6.42 -13.43
CA LEU A 75 -7.10 7.78 -12.96
C LEU A 75 -8.02 8.80 -13.61
N ALA A 76 -8.26 8.70 -14.92
CA ALA A 76 -9.20 9.57 -15.61
C ALA A 76 -10.62 9.43 -15.03
N GLY A 77 -11.06 8.20 -14.76
CA GLY A 77 -12.34 7.91 -14.10
C GLY A 77 -12.43 8.50 -12.67
N ALA A 78 -11.38 8.32 -11.87
CA ALA A 78 -11.30 8.88 -10.52
C ALA A 78 -11.36 10.41 -10.53
N ASN A 79 -10.62 11.04 -11.43
CA ASN A 79 -10.63 12.50 -11.60
C ASN A 79 -12.01 13.01 -12.06
N ALA A 80 -12.67 12.30 -12.97
CA ALA A 80 -14.02 12.66 -13.40
C ALA A 80 -15.05 12.55 -12.27
N ARG A 81 -14.91 11.54 -11.40
CA ARG A 81 -15.85 11.26 -10.30
C ARG A 81 -15.64 12.13 -9.06
N PHE A 82 -14.39 12.43 -8.72
CA PHE A 82 -14.02 13.05 -7.44
C PHE A 82 -13.11 14.28 -7.57
N GLY A 83 -12.68 14.64 -8.78
CA GLY A 83 -11.74 15.73 -9.00
C GLY A 83 -10.30 15.38 -8.62
N THR A 84 -9.50 16.41 -8.36
CA THR A 84 -8.05 16.28 -8.13
C THR A 84 -7.70 15.37 -6.96
N VAL A 85 -6.84 14.39 -7.22
CA VAL A 85 -6.30 13.47 -6.19
C VAL A 85 -5.27 14.19 -5.35
N SER A 86 -5.42 14.11 -4.03
CA SER A 86 -4.50 14.73 -3.04
C SER A 86 -3.85 13.70 -2.11
N VAL A 87 -4.36 12.46 -2.10
CA VAL A 87 -3.78 11.34 -1.37
C VAL A 87 -3.61 10.15 -2.31
N LEU A 88 -2.45 9.52 -2.29
CA LEU A 88 -2.21 8.23 -2.93
C LEU A 88 -1.69 7.26 -1.87
N PHE A 89 -2.45 6.22 -1.56
CA PHE A 89 -1.94 5.04 -0.86
C PHE A 89 -1.60 3.98 -1.90
N ASN A 90 -0.32 3.91 -2.23
CA ASN A 90 0.22 3.01 -3.22
C ASN A 90 0.54 1.67 -2.54
N HIS A 91 -0.45 0.78 -2.51
CA HIS A 91 -0.49 -0.39 -1.65
C HIS A 91 -0.47 -1.72 -2.40
N ALA A 92 -0.92 -1.76 -3.66
CA ALA A 92 -0.91 -2.97 -4.47
C ALA A 92 0.45 -3.68 -4.44
N GLY A 93 0.42 -4.99 -4.23
CA GLY A 93 1.61 -5.81 -4.14
C GLY A 93 1.29 -7.29 -4.05
N THR A 94 2.28 -8.12 -4.36
CA THR A 94 2.23 -9.57 -4.24
C THR A 94 3.53 -10.09 -3.64
N ILE A 95 3.51 -11.37 -3.27
CA ILE A 95 4.66 -12.11 -2.76
C ILE A 95 4.81 -13.41 -3.52
N ILE A 96 6.05 -13.89 -3.62
CA ILE A 96 6.42 -15.23 -4.05
C ILE A 96 7.42 -15.73 -2.99
N VAL A 97 7.07 -16.85 -2.35
CA VAL A 97 7.94 -17.53 -1.37
C VAL A 97 8.56 -18.72 -2.08
N LYS A 98 9.88 -18.69 -2.29
CA LYS A 98 10.60 -19.68 -3.08
C LYS A 98 12.10 -19.66 -2.79
N PRO A 99 12.80 -20.81 -2.82
CA PRO A 99 14.25 -20.81 -2.78
C PRO A 99 14.83 -19.94 -3.91
N PHE A 100 15.88 -19.18 -3.60
CA PHE A 100 16.46 -18.22 -4.55
C PHE A 100 16.90 -18.87 -5.86
N LEU A 101 17.55 -20.05 -5.79
CA LEU A 101 18.02 -20.77 -6.97
C LEU A 101 16.88 -21.42 -7.79
N ASP A 102 15.68 -21.52 -7.23
CA ASP A 102 14.48 -22.04 -7.92
C ASP A 102 13.61 -20.91 -8.51
N THR A 103 14.00 -19.65 -8.26
CA THR A 103 13.28 -18.48 -8.75
C THR A 103 13.55 -18.27 -10.23
N THR A 104 12.50 -18.12 -11.03
CA THR A 104 12.60 -17.96 -12.48
C THR A 104 12.63 -16.49 -12.90
N ASP A 105 13.00 -16.22 -14.14
CA ASP A 105 12.88 -14.88 -14.73
C ASP A 105 11.42 -14.40 -14.71
N ASP A 106 10.44 -15.29 -14.93
CA ASP A 106 9.01 -14.97 -14.82
C ASP A 106 8.60 -14.56 -13.40
N ASP A 107 9.13 -15.22 -12.37
CA ASP A 107 8.89 -14.84 -10.96
C ASP A 107 9.48 -13.45 -10.67
N TYR A 108 10.67 -13.17 -11.21
CA TYR A 108 11.32 -11.86 -11.13
C TYR A 108 10.49 -10.78 -11.81
N ASP A 109 10.14 -10.96 -13.08
CA ASP A 109 9.38 -9.99 -13.85
C ASP A 109 8.03 -9.71 -13.20
N ARG A 110 7.34 -10.75 -12.73
CA ARG A 110 6.06 -10.61 -12.02
C ARG A 110 6.19 -9.77 -10.75
N LEU A 111 7.17 -10.05 -9.89
CA LEU A 111 7.35 -9.28 -8.65
C LEU A 111 7.79 -7.85 -8.94
N MET A 112 8.69 -7.65 -9.90
CA MET A 112 9.17 -6.31 -10.26
C MET A 112 8.07 -5.48 -10.91
N ASP A 113 7.26 -6.07 -11.79
CA ASP A 113 6.15 -5.38 -12.44
C ASP A 113 5.07 -4.98 -11.42
N ILE A 114 4.68 -5.91 -10.53
CA ILE A 114 3.58 -5.68 -9.57
C ILE A 114 4.01 -4.84 -8.37
N ASN A 115 5.21 -5.02 -7.81
CA ASN A 115 5.60 -4.32 -6.58
C ASN A 115 6.36 -3.02 -6.84
N VAL A 116 7.24 -2.99 -7.85
CA VAL A 116 8.18 -1.88 -8.06
C VAL A 116 7.72 -0.95 -9.18
N LYS A 117 7.53 -1.50 -10.38
CA LYS A 117 7.18 -0.73 -11.57
C LYS A 117 5.80 -0.10 -11.42
N SER A 118 4.82 -0.84 -10.90
CA SER A 118 3.48 -0.31 -10.60
C SER A 118 3.55 0.91 -9.67
N MET A 119 4.37 0.83 -8.62
CA MET A 119 4.54 1.89 -7.62
C MET A 119 5.05 3.17 -8.29
N PHE A 120 6.03 3.03 -9.17
CA PHE A 120 6.52 4.10 -10.02
C PHE A 120 5.43 4.63 -10.97
N MET A 121 4.71 3.76 -11.68
CA MET A 121 3.73 4.18 -12.68
C MET A 121 2.54 4.93 -12.07
N VAL A 122 1.95 4.41 -10.99
CA VAL A 122 0.83 5.06 -10.30
C VAL A 122 1.27 6.39 -9.71
N THR A 123 2.46 6.44 -9.09
CA THR A 123 3.04 7.70 -8.58
C THR A 123 3.23 8.71 -9.72
N ARG A 124 3.84 8.29 -10.84
CA ARG A 124 4.05 9.15 -12.01
C ARG A 124 2.75 9.67 -12.62
N ALA A 125 1.68 8.88 -12.58
CA ALA A 125 0.38 9.29 -13.11
C ALA A 125 -0.30 10.34 -12.20
N VAL A 126 -0.21 10.19 -10.88
CA VAL A 126 -0.88 11.06 -9.90
C VAL A 126 -0.08 12.33 -9.57
N LEU A 127 1.25 12.26 -9.56
CA LEU A 127 2.12 13.35 -9.11
C LEU A 127 1.91 14.69 -9.85
N PRO A 128 1.69 14.76 -11.18
CA PRO A 128 1.52 16.02 -11.88
C PRO A 128 0.36 16.88 -11.36
N GLN A 129 -0.78 16.27 -11.02
CA GLN A 129 -1.92 17.01 -10.48
C GLN A 129 -1.71 17.45 -9.03
N MET A 130 -0.98 16.67 -8.21
CA MET A 130 -0.58 17.10 -6.87
C MET A 130 0.38 18.30 -6.93
N LEU A 131 1.33 18.28 -7.86
CA LEU A 131 2.26 19.39 -8.08
C LEU A 131 1.55 20.65 -8.58
N ALA A 132 0.58 20.51 -9.49
CA ALA A 132 -0.24 21.63 -9.95
C ALA A 132 -1.09 22.23 -8.81
N ALA A 133 -1.57 21.40 -7.88
CA ALA A 133 -2.30 21.84 -6.70
C ALA A 133 -1.39 22.40 -5.59
N GLY A 134 -0.07 22.21 -5.69
CA GLY A 134 0.91 22.61 -4.67
C GLY A 134 0.83 21.81 -3.36
N LYS A 135 0.13 20.67 -3.37
CA LYS A 135 -0.04 19.80 -2.19
C LYS A 135 -0.36 18.37 -2.60
N GLY A 136 0.26 17.40 -1.90
CA GLY A 136 -0.07 15.99 -2.05
C GLY A 136 0.60 15.13 -1.00
N SER A 137 -0.03 14.01 -0.66
CA SER A 137 0.54 12.99 0.22
C SER A 137 0.52 11.62 -0.45
N ILE A 138 1.69 11.02 -0.55
CA ILE A 138 1.89 9.67 -1.07
C ILE A 138 2.36 8.78 0.08
N VAL A 139 1.72 7.62 0.23
CA VAL A 139 2.11 6.58 1.17
C VAL A 139 2.40 5.33 0.35
N CYS A 140 3.64 4.87 0.36
CA CYS A 140 4.04 3.64 -0.31
C CYS A 140 4.03 2.48 0.68
N THR A 141 3.48 1.34 0.29
CA THR A 141 3.58 0.13 1.12
C THR A 141 4.91 -0.57 0.85
N ALA A 142 5.82 -0.44 1.81
CA ALA A 142 7.06 -1.20 1.88
C ALA A 142 6.85 -2.48 2.70
N SER A 143 7.79 -2.85 3.57
CA SER A 143 7.71 -3.99 4.47
C SER A 143 8.81 -3.86 5.55
N ILE A 144 8.73 -4.63 6.63
CA ILE A 144 9.93 -4.98 7.43
C ILE A 144 11.07 -5.49 6.55
N SER A 145 10.75 -6.12 5.41
CA SER A 145 11.69 -6.63 4.40
C SER A 145 12.56 -5.55 3.74
N SER A 146 12.32 -4.27 4.03
CA SER A 146 13.19 -3.17 3.63
C SER A 146 14.45 -3.04 4.49
N VAL A 147 14.47 -3.64 5.69
CA VAL A 147 15.60 -3.58 6.64
C VAL A 147 15.92 -4.92 7.31
N ALA A 148 14.99 -5.85 7.35
CA ALA A 148 15.18 -7.25 7.74
C ALA A 148 14.97 -8.16 6.53
N ALA A 149 15.37 -9.43 6.60
CA ALA A 149 15.16 -10.39 5.51
C ALA A 149 14.58 -11.70 6.04
N THR A 150 13.63 -12.25 5.31
CA THR A 150 13.04 -13.56 5.58
C THR A 150 13.61 -14.58 4.58
N PRO A 151 13.95 -15.81 5.00
CA PRO A 151 14.30 -16.88 4.08
C PRO A 151 13.22 -17.08 3.01
N LEU A 152 13.64 -17.49 1.80
CA LEU A 152 12.75 -17.74 0.65
C LEU A 152 12.05 -16.51 0.06
N GLU A 153 12.35 -15.31 0.54
CA GLU A 153 11.71 -14.08 0.08
C GLU A 153 12.69 -13.11 -0.58
N VAL A 154 13.82 -13.60 -1.10
CA VAL A 154 14.92 -12.75 -1.61
C VAL A 154 14.43 -11.71 -2.62
N LEU A 155 13.65 -12.11 -3.63
CA LEU A 155 13.11 -11.17 -4.61
C LEU A 155 12.09 -10.21 -4.00
N TYR A 156 11.24 -10.69 -3.10
CA TYR A 156 10.28 -9.85 -2.41
C TYR A 156 10.98 -8.77 -1.56
N CYS A 157 11.99 -9.15 -0.77
CA CYS A 157 12.84 -8.24 0.01
C CYS A 157 13.47 -7.17 -0.89
N MET A 158 14.05 -7.58 -2.02
CA MET A 158 14.58 -6.66 -3.02
C MET A 158 13.53 -5.65 -3.51
N THR A 159 12.30 -6.11 -3.83
CA THR A 159 11.22 -5.21 -4.26
C THR A 159 10.84 -4.21 -3.15
N LYS A 160 10.76 -4.65 -1.90
CA LYS A 160 10.35 -3.79 -0.77
C LYS A 160 11.45 -2.81 -0.37
N GLY A 161 12.72 -3.16 -0.55
CA GLY A 161 13.82 -2.20 -0.50
C GLY A 161 13.67 -1.10 -1.56
N ALA A 162 13.33 -1.45 -2.80
CA ALA A 162 13.09 -0.49 -3.87
C ALA A 162 11.88 0.41 -3.58
N CYS A 163 10.76 -0.13 -3.08
CA CYS A 163 9.58 0.66 -2.71
C CYS A 163 9.89 1.68 -1.60
N ALA A 164 10.63 1.26 -0.56
CA ALA A 164 11.01 2.13 0.54
C ALA A 164 11.95 3.26 0.09
N MET A 165 12.88 2.96 -0.84
CA MET A 165 13.78 3.95 -1.40
C MET A 165 13.06 4.92 -2.36
N LEU A 166 12.10 4.44 -3.14
CA LEU A 166 11.26 5.29 -3.99
C LEU A 166 10.55 6.36 -3.16
N ALA A 167 9.97 5.98 -2.02
CA ALA A 167 9.29 6.94 -1.14
C ALA A 167 10.23 8.05 -0.68
N ARG A 168 11.43 7.68 -0.23
CA ARG A 168 12.46 8.63 0.22
C ARG A 168 12.96 9.53 -0.93
N ALA A 169 13.19 8.97 -2.12
CA ALA A 169 13.64 9.73 -3.28
C ALA A 169 12.62 10.78 -3.73
N VAL A 170 11.34 10.40 -3.85
CA VAL A 170 10.25 11.33 -4.20
C VAL A 170 10.10 12.42 -3.16
N ALA A 171 10.20 12.07 -1.86
CA ALA A 171 10.17 13.06 -0.78
C ALA A 171 11.28 14.10 -0.92
N VAL A 172 12.53 13.65 -1.12
CA VAL A 172 13.70 14.53 -1.24
C VAL A 172 13.57 15.46 -2.44
N GLU A 173 13.11 14.95 -3.58
CA GLU A 173 13.01 15.70 -4.83
C GLU A 173 11.89 16.75 -4.81
N TYR A 174 10.74 16.45 -4.18
CA TYR A 174 9.54 17.29 -4.26
C TYR A 174 9.12 17.97 -2.94
N ARG A 175 9.95 17.89 -1.87
CA ARG A 175 9.65 18.51 -0.55
C ARG A 175 9.29 19.99 -0.63
N ASP A 176 9.99 20.76 -1.46
CA ASP A 176 9.82 22.21 -1.57
C ASP A 176 8.65 22.58 -2.50
N ARG A 177 7.93 21.57 -3.02
CA ARG A 177 6.77 21.70 -3.91
C ARG A 177 5.48 21.16 -3.28
N GLY A 178 5.46 21.03 -1.95
CA GLY A 178 4.28 20.62 -1.19
C GLY A 178 3.95 19.12 -1.25
N ILE A 179 4.89 18.28 -1.70
CA ILE A 179 4.69 16.83 -1.79
C ILE A 179 5.33 16.14 -0.60
N ARG A 180 4.54 15.32 0.09
CA ARG A 180 5.03 14.36 1.07
C ARG A 180 4.97 12.95 0.49
N CYS A 181 6.02 12.18 0.68
CA CYS A 181 6.07 10.78 0.30
C CYS A 181 6.72 9.96 1.43
N ASN A 182 5.97 9.05 2.02
CA ASN A 182 6.43 8.22 3.15
C ASN A 182 6.19 6.74 2.84
N ALA A 183 6.90 5.86 3.54
CA ALA A 183 6.65 4.43 3.51
C ALA A 183 5.97 3.98 4.80
N VAL A 184 4.95 3.14 4.67
CA VAL A 184 4.47 2.28 5.76
C VAL A 184 5.13 0.91 5.60
N CYS A 185 5.70 0.37 6.67
CA CYS A 185 6.50 -0.86 6.67
C CYS A 185 5.90 -1.89 7.64
N PRO A 186 4.84 -2.62 7.24
CA PRO A 186 4.24 -3.63 8.11
C PRO A 186 5.13 -4.85 8.31
N GLY A 187 4.96 -5.51 9.46
CA GLY A 187 5.33 -6.92 9.64
C GLY A 187 4.28 -7.87 9.04
N PHE A 188 4.12 -9.07 9.59
CA PHE A 188 3.11 -10.02 9.14
C PHE A 188 1.70 -9.55 9.55
N ILE A 189 0.79 -9.47 8.58
CA ILE A 189 -0.57 -8.98 8.74
C ILE A 189 -1.56 -10.12 8.56
N ASP A 190 -2.57 -10.20 9.44
CA ASP A 190 -3.66 -11.15 9.34
C ASP A 190 -4.62 -10.81 8.19
N THR A 191 -4.25 -11.25 6.99
CA THR A 191 -4.99 -11.03 5.74
C THR A 191 -4.87 -12.26 4.84
N PRO A 192 -5.72 -12.42 3.81
CA PRO A 192 -5.54 -13.48 2.82
C PRO A 192 -4.17 -13.46 2.12
N HIS A 193 -3.49 -12.31 2.07
CA HIS A 193 -2.10 -12.22 1.59
C HIS A 193 -1.14 -12.85 2.61
N GLY A 194 -1.14 -12.36 3.85
CA GLY A 194 -0.25 -12.86 4.91
C GLY A 194 -0.48 -14.34 5.24
N GLN A 195 -1.73 -14.82 5.23
CA GLN A 195 -2.02 -16.24 5.44
C GLN A 195 -1.44 -17.15 4.34
N ARG A 196 -1.40 -16.67 3.08
CA ARG A 196 -0.76 -17.40 1.99
C ARG A 196 0.76 -17.41 2.11
N GLU A 197 1.35 -16.30 2.53
CA GLU A 197 2.78 -16.18 2.82
C GLU A 197 3.20 -17.16 3.94
N ILE A 198 2.50 -17.13 5.08
CA ILE A 198 2.70 -18.04 6.21
C ILE A 198 2.60 -19.51 5.77
N ALA A 199 1.55 -19.87 5.04
CA ALA A 199 1.37 -21.22 4.53
C ALA A 199 2.50 -21.66 3.58
N ALA A 200 2.98 -20.76 2.71
CA ALA A 200 4.07 -21.07 1.78
C ALA A 200 5.41 -21.23 2.50
N LEU A 201 5.71 -20.41 3.52
CA LEU A 201 6.89 -20.58 4.36
C LEU A 201 6.85 -21.93 5.10
N ALA A 202 5.69 -22.30 5.65
CA ALA A 202 5.51 -23.58 6.33
C ALA A 202 5.75 -24.81 5.42
N GLN A 203 5.37 -24.73 4.13
CA GLN A 203 5.63 -25.80 3.16
C GLN A 203 7.13 -26.09 2.95
N HIS A 204 7.99 -25.11 3.23
CA HIS A 204 9.44 -25.24 3.14
C HIS A 204 10.11 -25.52 4.50
N GLY A 205 9.33 -25.85 5.53
CA GLY A 205 9.86 -26.20 6.86
C GLY A 205 10.46 -25.02 7.63
N PHE A 206 10.23 -23.79 7.17
CA PHE A 206 10.49 -22.61 7.99
C PHE A 206 9.38 -22.46 9.02
N GLU A 207 9.72 -21.81 10.13
CA GLU A 207 8.81 -21.44 11.22
C GLU A 207 7.76 -20.40 10.77
N GLY A 208 7.14 -20.59 9.60
CA GLY A 208 5.97 -19.87 9.13
C GLY A 208 4.70 -20.38 9.82
N THR A 209 4.74 -20.54 11.13
CA THR A 209 3.52 -20.75 11.93
C THR A 209 3.17 -19.47 12.65
N VAL A 210 1.90 -19.32 13.01
CA VAL A 210 1.44 -18.15 13.77
C VAL A 210 2.17 -18.06 15.11
N GLU A 211 2.49 -19.20 15.73
CA GLU A 211 3.19 -19.27 17.00
C GLU A 211 4.63 -18.74 16.90
N ALA A 212 5.35 -19.09 15.85
CA ALA A 212 6.72 -18.62 15.68
C ALA A 212 6.78 -17.13 15.31
N LEU A 213 5.85 -16.67 14.47
CA LEU A 213 5.70 -15.24 14.22
C LEU A 213 5.30 -14.48 15.48
N ALA A 214 4.53 -15.09 16.39
CA ALA A 214 4.22 -14.50 17.68
C ALA A 214 5.47 -14.36 18.59
N VAL A 215 6.50 -15.21 18.43
CA VAL A 215 7.77 -15.00 19.13
C VAL A 215 8.50 -13.75 18.63
N GLN A 216 8.37 -13.43 17.33
CA GLN A 216 9.07 -12.31 16.71
C GLN A 216 8.31 -10.97 16.81
N GLN A 217 6.97 -10.97 16.66
CA GLN A 217 6.13 -9.76 16.68
C GLN A 217 4.91 -9.85 17.62
N GLY A 218 4.85 -10.83 18.52
CA GLY A 218 3.79 -10.99 19.54
C GLY A 218 2.47 -11.56 19.00
N ARG A 219 1.98 -11.05 17.87
CA ARG A 219 0.80 -11.54 17.14
C ARG A 219 0.83 -11.04 15.69
N LEU A 220 -0.03 -11.58 14.84
CA LEU A 220 -0.29 -10.97 13.54
C LEU A 220 -0.88 -9.56 13.70
N CYS A 221 -0.34 -8.62 12.91
CA CYS A 221 -0.86 -7.27 12.80
C CYS A 221 -2.27 -7.33 12.18
N GLN A 222 -3.22 -6.58 12.73
CA GLN A 222 -4.54 -6.46 12.09
C GLN A 222 -4.45 -5.45 10.95
N PRO A 223 -5.19 -5.65 9.83
CA PRO A 223 -5.12 -4.76 8.68
C PRO A 223 -5.50 -3.31 9.02
N GLU A 224 -6.37 -3.09 10.00
CA GLU A 224 -6.77 -1.77 10.51
C GLU A 224 -5.59 -1.02 11.17
N GLU A 225 -4.61 -1.73 11.72
CA GLU A 225 -3.44 -1.10 12.35
C GLU A 225 -2.51 -0.49 11.31
N VAL A 226 -2.32 -1.18 10.18
CA VAL A 226 -1.62 -0.64 9.01
C VAL A 226 -2.40 0.53 8.41
N ALA A 227 -3.72 0.39 8.28
CA ALA A 227 -4.58 1.45 7.77
C ALA A 227 -4.51 2.73 8.63
N LYS A 228 -4.45 2.62 9.96
CA LYS A 228 -4.30 3.75 10.88
C LYS A 228 -2.95 4.46 10.71
N ALA A 229 -1.87 3.70 10.52
CA ALA A 229 -0.55 4.26 10.22
C ALA A 229 -0.54 4.98 8.86
N ALA A 230 -1.12 4.36 7.83
CA ALA A 230 -1.26 4.97 6.51
C ALA A 230 -2.12 6.25 6.56
N LEU A 231 -3.22 6.25 7.33
CA LEU A 231 -4.07 7.41 7.56
C LEU A 231 -3.27 8.57 8.18
N PHE A 232 -2.46 8.28 9.22
CA PHE A 232 -1.59 9.30 9.81
C PHE A 232 -0.67 9.93 8.76
N LEU A 233 0.06 9.10 8.02
CA LEU A 233 0.97 9.57 6.98
C LEU A 233 0.25 10.34 5.86
N ALA A 234 -0.99 9.98 5.52
CA ALA A 234 -1.82 10.65 4.52
C ALA A 234 -2.41 11.99 5.00
N SER A 235 -2.64 12.13 6.31
CA SER A 235 -3.30 13.29 6.92
C SER A 235 -2.35 14.48 7.13
N ASP A 236 -2.91 15.62 7.53
CA ASP A 236 -2.13 16.82 7.84
C ASP A 236 -1.41 16.73 9.20
N ASP A 237 -1.74 15.73 10.02
CA ASP A 237 -1.01 15.44 11.26
C ASP A 237 0.45 15.02 10.97
N ALA A 238 0.73 14.52 9.77
CA ALA A 238 2.05 14.18 9.28
C ALA A 238 2.69 15.31 8.43
N SER A 239 2.24 16.56 8.59
CA SER A 239 2.68 17.71 7.77
C SER A 239 4.19 17.95 7.74
N PHE A 240 4.93 17.53 8.77
CA PHE A 240 6.39 17.60 8.82
C PHE A 240 7.09 16.22 8.76
N VAL A 241 6.35 15.16 8.49
CA VAL A 241 6.87 13.80 8.27
C VAL A 241 6.96 13.55 6.76
N ASN A 242 8.18 13.50 6.25
CA ASN A 242 8.44 13.32 4.82
C ASN A 242 9.69 12.46 4.58
N GLY A 243 9.60 11.43 3.73
CA GLY A 243 10.67 10.46 3.48
C GLY A 243 10.87 9.42 4.60
N ALA A 244 9.92 9.34 5.55
CA ALA A 244 10.00 8.42 6.68
C ALA A 244 9.65 6.98 6.30
N HIS A 245 10.24 6.04 7.02
CA HIS A 245 9.85 4.63 7.04
C HIS A 245 9.16 4.37 8.38
N LEU A 246 7.82 4.25 8.37
CA LEU A 246 7.04 4.01 9.57
C LEU A 246 6.77 2.51 9.71
N PHE A 247 7.50 1.86 10.61
CA PHE A 247 7.34 0.43 10.90
C PHE A 247 6.09 0.16 11.73
N VAL A 248 5.32 -0.84 11.30
CA VAL A 248 4.11 -1.35 11.97
C VAL A 248 4.32 -2.85 12.19
N ASP A 249 5.23 -3.17 13.12
CA ASP A 249 5.84 -4.50 13.20
C ASP A 249 5.99 -5.02 14.64
N ASN A 250 5.46 -4.29 15.63
CA ASN A 250 5.57 -4.62 17.05
C ASN A 250 7.01 -5.03 17.47
N CYS A 251 7.97 -4.18 17.12
CA CYS A 251 9.40 -4.33 17.45
C CYS A 251 10.16 -5.42 16.69
N PHE A 252 9.56 -6.06 15.68
CA PHE A 252 10.25 -7.07 14.86
C PHE A 252 11.62 -6.60 14.36
N THR A 253 11.70 -5.37 13.84
CA THR A 253 12.94 -4.83 13.25
C THR A 253 13.84 -4.10 14.25
N ALA A 254 13.39 -3.92 15.49
CA ALA A 254 14.13 -3.22 16.54
C ALA A 254 14.89 -4.16 17.49
N ALA A 255 14.49 -5.43 17.54
CA ALA A 255 15.01 -6.45 18.46
C ALA A 255 16.36 -7.04 18.01
#